data_AF-A0A0Q6GUJ7-F1
#
_entry.id   AF-A0A0Q6GUJ7-F1
#
_cell.length_a   1.000
_cell.length_b   1.000
_cell.length_c   1.000
_cell.angle_alpha   90.00
_cell.angle_beta   90.00
_cell.angle_gamma   90.00
#
_symmetry.space_group_name_H-M   'P 1'
#
loop_
_entity.id
_entity.type
_entity.pdbx_description
1 polymer ?
#
loop_
_entity_poly.entity_id
_entity_poly.type
_entity_poly.pdbx_seq_one_letter_code
_entity_poly.pdbx_strand_id
1 'polypeptide(L)' 'MIKHPERPIDDPEREVELRLVVDPLLQNLIADVVAEGWGTVETMGAIRQVMVHLEASYSQDPDPAEDPDL' A
#
# COMPACT_ATOMS: atom_id res chain seq x y z
N MET A 1 -13.81 0.05 3.08
CA MET A 1 -13.53 1.10 4.08
C MET A 1 -12.23 0.75 4.77
N ILE A 2 -11.21 1.59 4.67
CA ILE A 2 -9.92 1.41 5.37
C ILE A 2 -10.18 1.72 6.85
N LYS A 3 -9.91 0.76 7.74
CA LYS A 3 -10.08 0.96 9.19
C LYS A 3 -8.86 1.65 9.76
N HIS A 4 -9.05 2.47 10.79
CA HIS A 4 -7.94 2.95 11.59
C HIS A 4 -7.27 1.78 12.31
N PRO A 5 -5.94 1.84 12.54
CA PRO A 5 -5.25 0.86 13.37
C PRO A 5 -5.89 0.81 14.75
N GLU A 6 -6.18 -0.40 15.24
CA GLU A 6 -6.75 -0.58 16.59
C GLU A 6 -5.63 -0.71 17.64
N ARG A 7 -4.44 -1.15 17.21
CA ARG A 7 -3.27 -1.37 18.07
C ARG A 7 -2.25 -0.21 18.06
N PRO A 8 -1.51 0.01 19.16
CA PRO A 8 -0.39 0.98 19.24
C PRO A 8 0.70 0.76 18.19
N ILE A 9 1.50 1.79 17.89
CA ILE A 9 2.51 1.76 16.83
C ILE A 9 3.62 0.71 17.05
N ASP A 10 3.90 0.39 18.30
CA ASP A 10 4.92 -0.56 18.77
C ASP A 10 4.38 -1.98 18.97
N ASP A 11 3.09 -2.21 18.74
CA ASP A 11 2.48 -3.53 18.85
C ASP A 11 2.86 -4.40 17.64
N PRO A 12 3.49 -5.58 17.82
CA PRO A 12 3.88 -6.46 16.72
C PRO A 12 2.69 -6.99 15.90
N GLU A 13 1.48 -7.04 16.48
CA GLU A 13 0.27 -7.47 15.77
C GLU A 13 -0.28 -6.37 14.86
N ARG A 14 0.20 -5.12 14.96
CA ARG A 14 -0.18 -4.02 14.06
C ARG A 14 0.20 -4.32 12.60
N GLU A 15 1.30 -5.02 12.36
CA GLU A 15 1.66 -5.46 11.00
C GLU A 15 0.61 -6.42 10.43
N VAL A 16 0.08 -7.32 11.27
CA VAL A 16 -0.97 -8.25 10.88
C VAL A 16 -2.26 -7.49 10.56
N GLU A 17 -2.66 -6.50 11.35
CA GLU A 17 -3.79 -5.62 11.05
C GLU A 17 -3.62 -4.92 9.71
N LEU A 18 -2.46 -4.31 9.48
CA LEU A 18 -2.18 -3.59 8.25
C LEU A 18 -2.27 -4.52 7.04
N ARG A 19 -1.73 -5.74 7.13
CA ARG A 19 -1.84 -6.74 6.06
C ARG A 19 -3.29 -7.12 5.78
N LEU A 20 -4.11 -7.31 6.82
CA LEU A 20 -5.55 -7.62 6.64
C LEU A 20 -6.33 -6.50 5.97
N VAL A 21 -5.88 -5.25 6.10
CA VAL A 21 -6.47 -4.09 5.42
C VAL A 21 -5.97 -3.98 3.98
N VAL A 22 -4.67 -4.17 3.74
CA VAL A 22 -4.03 -3.95 2.43
C VAL A 22 -4.30 -5.09 1.45
N ASP A 23 -4.32 -6.35 1.92
CA ASP A 23 -4.50 -7.54 1.08
C ASP A 23 -5.74 -7.46 0.15
N PRO A 24 -6.97 -7.23 0.66
CA PRO A 24 -8.14 -7.15 -0.21
C PRO A 24 -8.10 -5.96 -1.17
N LEU A 25 -7.41 -4.86 -0.82
CA LEU A 25 -7.28 -3.70 -1.69
C LEU A 25 -6.36 -4.02 -2.88
N LEU A 26 -5.24 -4.70 -2.64
CA LEU A 26 -4.35 -5.15 -3.69
C LEU A 26 -5.00 -6.22 -4.58
N GLN A 27 -5.79 -7.13 -4.00
CA GLN A 27 -6.54 -8.11 -4.79
C GLN A 27 -7.53 -7.44 -5.75
N ASN A 28 -8.25 -6.42 -5.31
CA ASN A 28 -9.16 -5.67 -6.18
C ASN A 28 -8.41 -4.92 -7.28
N LEU A 29 -7.32 -4.24 -6.95
CA LEU A 29 -6.47 -3.56 -7.95
C LEU A 29 -5.93 -4.56 -9.00
N ILE A 30 -5.45 -5.72 -8.55
CA ILE A 30 -4.97 -6.77 -9.45
C ILE A 30 -6.11 -7.27 -10.35
N ALA A 31 -7.30 -7.49 -9.77
CA ALA A 31 -8.47 -7.93 -10.53
C ALA A 31 -8.88 -6.91 -11.61
N ASP A 32 -8.88 -5.62 -11.29
CA ASP A 32 -9.22 -4.55 -12.23
C ASP A 32 -8.22 -4.50 -13.40
N VAL A 33 -6.92 -4.56 -13.11
CA VAL A 33 -5.88 -4.55 -14.15
C VAL A 33 -5.93 -5.82 -15.00
N VAL A 34 -6.19 -6.98 -14.40
CA VAL A 34 -6.37 -8.24 -15.13
C VAL A 34 -7.62 -8.21 -16.01
N ALA A 35 -8.71 -7.55 -15.58
CA ALA A 35 -9.92 -7.38 -16.38
C ALA A 35 -9.67 -6.56 -17.66
N GLU A 36 -8.68 -5.68 -17.65
CA GLU A 36 -8.19 -4.94 -18.83
C GLU A 36 -7.25 -5.75 -19.74
N GLY A 37 -7.02 -7.03 -19.42
CA GLY A 37 -6.29 -7.99 -20.27
C GLY A 37 -4.83 -8.25 -19.89
N TRP A 38 -4.34 -7.67 -18.80
CA TRP A 38 -2.99 -7.88 -18.31
C TRP A 38 -2.83 -9.20 -17.55
N GLY A 39 -1.62 -9.76 -17.53
CA GLY A 39 -1.36 -10.99 -16.76
C GLY A 39 -1.32 -10.73 -15.25
N THR A 40 -1.79 -11.67 -14.44
CA THR A 40 -1.74 -11.55 -12.97
C THR A 40 -0.30 -11.41 -12.45
N VAL A 41 0.61 -12.27 -12.89
CA VAL A 41 2.03 -12.26 -12.45
C VAL A 41 2.75 -11.01 -12.95
N GLU A 42 2.45 -10.58 -14.18
CA GLU A 42 2.95 -9.33 -14.77
C GLU A 42 2.51 -8.12 -13.93
N THR A 43 1.22 -8.05 -13.60
CA THR A 43 0.63 -7.02 -12.74
C THR A 43 1.30 -6.99 -11.36
N MET A 44 1.46 -8.14 -10.72
CA MET A 44 2.16 -8.23 -9.43
C MET A 44 3.63 -7.77 -9.53
N GLY A 45 4.30 -8.08 -10.64
CA GLY A 45 5.65 -7.60 -10.92
C GLY A 45 5.73 -6.08 -11.04
N ALA A 46 4.79 -5.48 -11.78
CA ALA A 46 4.69 -4.03 -11.92
C ALA A 46 4.39 -3.33 -10.57
N ILE A 47 3.43 -3.84 -9.79
CA ILE A 47 3.11 -3.32 -8.46
C ILE A 47 4.35 -3.31 -7.56
N ARG A 48 5.14 -4.40 -7.55
CA ARG A 48 6.37 -4.47 -6.76
C ARG A 48 7.36 -3.37 -7.13
N GLN A 49 7.58 -3.12 -8.42
CA GLN A 49 8.52 -2.09 -8.87
C GLN A 49 8.04 -0.68 -8.48
N VAL A 50 6.74 -0.41 -8.61
CA VAL A 50 6.14 0.86 -8.17
C VAL A 50 6.32 1.05 -6.68
N MET A 51 6.08 0.03 -5.85
CA MET A 51 6.23 0.13 -4.39
C MET A 51 7.67 0.45 -3.97
N VAL A 52 8.68 -0.20 -4.59
CA VAL A 52 10.10 0.12 -4.34
C VAL A 52 10.41 1.57 -4.68
N HIS A 53 9.87 2.08 -5.80
CA HIS A 53 10.07 3.47 -6.20
C HIS A 53 9.40 4.45 -5.22
N LEU A 54 8.17 4.16 -4.80
CA LEU A 54 7.44 5.00 -3.84
C LEU A 54 8.09 5.01 -2.46
N GLU A 55 8.56 3.86 -1.96
CA GLU A 55 9.29 3.77 -0.70
C GLU A 55 10.58 4.60 -0.75
N ALA A 56 11.33 4.53 -1.86
CA ALA A 56 12.48 5.39 -2.07
C ALA A 56 12.10 6.88 -2.09
N SER A 57 10.97 7.25 -2.70
CA SER A 57 10.51 8.64 -2.73
C SER A 57 10.11 9.15 -1.34
N TYR A 58 9.30 8.38 -0.59
CA TYR A 58 8.78 8.79 0.72
C TYR A 58 9.83 8.71 1.83
N SER A 59 10.88 7.90 1.67
CA SER A 59 12.01 7.91 2.61
C SER A 59 12.94 9.12 2.43
N GLN A 60 12.93 9.77 1.27
CA GLN A 60 13.69 10.99 1.00
C GLN A 60 12.92 12.27 1.39
N ASP A 61 11.59 12.18 1.51
CA ASP A 61 10.72 13.26 1.95
C ASP A 61 9.84 12.76 3.10
N PRO A 62 10.38 12.75 4.34
CA PRO A 62 9.64 12.33 5.51
C PRO A 62 8.71 13.47 5.93
N ASP A 63 7.67 13.71 5.13
CA ASP A 63 6.29 14.06 5.53
C ASP A 63 5.61 15.14 4.64
N PRO A 64 4.64 14.78 3.77
CA PRO A 64 3.69 15.74 3.20
C PRO A 64 2.66 16.26 4.23
N ALA A 65 2.57 15.65 5.42
CA ALA A 65 1.68 16.10 6.50
C ALA A 65 2.30 17.18 7.41
N GLU A 66 3.56 17.61 7.15
CA GLU A 66 4.16 18.79 7.77
C GLU A 66 3.98 20.09 6.95
N ASP A 67 2.94 20.19 6.11
CA ASP A 67 2.49 21.49 5.59
C ASP A 67 1.14 21.89 6.21
N PRO A 68 1.13 22.50 7.42
CA PRO A 68 -0.08 23.05 8.03
C PRO A 68 -0.54 24.38 7.38
N ASP A 69 0.04 24.83 6.27
CA ASP A 69 -0.25 26.14 5.64
C ASP A 69 -0.92 26.07 4.24
N LEU A 70 -1.89 25.16 4.05
CA LEU A 70 -2.90 25.26 2.97
C LEU A 70 -4.32 25.55 3.49
#